data_AF-A0A0L6ZDH7-F1
#
_entry.id   AF-A0A0L6ZDH7-F1
#
_cell.length_a   1.000
_cell.length_b   1.000
_cell.length_c   1.000
_cell.angle_alpha   90.00
_cell.angle_beta   90.00
_cell.angle_gamma   90.00
#
_symmetry.space_group_name_H-M   'P 1'
#
loop_
_entity.id
_entity.type
_entity.pdbx_description
1 polymer ?
#
loop_
_entity_poly.entity_id
_entity_poly.type
_entity_poly.pdbx_seq_one_letter_code
_entity_poly.pdbx_strand_id
1 'polypeptide(L)'
;MRLMYNLESLNIYREHNKVLARQSNALESISSGYKINRAKDDPNALASSEKMRIQLRGLQMAQRNSQDGVSMLQTAEGALDSVTSMLQRIRELTVQVGGATNPDDRNIIQQEINQMIEGIDTTINNSEFNGVKLLNGSLNESISMPVGANVGENVEIPVYDLTSSSLPSNIDPELSLSKLFDKASDETDGLNVLGIDKALSIIDLSIEKINKVRSKYGALENRFESTYTKIGEIHDSIVGAESKVRDADMAEEMMNYTRDNILIEAGNAMMVQSNKIPQDVLRILENVKAR
;
A
#
# COMPACT_ATOMS: atom_id res chain seq x y z
N MET A 1 -37.72 65.73 -1.74
CA MET A 1 -36.61 64.84 -1.34
C MET A 1 -36.71 64.62 0.16
N ARG A 2 -36.72 63.37 0.66
CA ARG A 2 -36.70 63.09 2.11
C ARG A 2 -35.24 63.15 2.58
N LEU A 3 -34.94 64.05 3.52
CA LEU A 3 -33.55 64.33 3.95
C LEU A 3 -33.10 63.54 5.19
N MET A 4 -34.04 62.94 5.96
CA MET A 4 -33.68 62.24 7.20
C MET A 4 -33.16 60.82 6.99
N TYR A 5 -33.47 60.18 5.85
CA TYR A 5 -33.00 58.84 5.52
C TYR A 5 -32.46 58.82 4.08
N ASN A 6 -31.17 58.54 3.93
CA ASN A 6 -30.54 58.35 2.62
C ASN A 6 -30.63 56.88 2.20
N LEU A 7 -31.70 56.54 1.48
CA LEU A 7 -31.95 55.17 1.01
C LEU A 7 -30.93 54.71 -0.04
N GLU A 8 -30.40 55.64 -0.84
CA GLU A 8 -29.40 55.37 -1.88
C GLU A 8 -28.07 54.93 -1.27
N SER A 9 -27.57 55.68 -0.29
CA SER A 9 -26.37 55.33 0.48
C SER A 9 -26.53 53.99 1.23
N LEU A 10 -27.73 53.73 1.80
CA LEU A 10 -28.04 52.46 2.46
C LEU A 10 -28.07 51.25 1.49
N ASN A 11 -28.47 51.47 0.24
CA ASN A 11 -28.44 50.42 -0.79
C ASN A 11 -27.00 50.11 -1.21
N ILE A 12 -26.20 51.16 -1.47
CA ILE A 12 -24.77 51.05 -1.79
C ILE A 12 -24.03 50.33 -0.66
N TYR A 13 -24.29 50.67 0.60
CA TYR A 13 -23.67 50.01 1.77
C TYR A 13 -24.04 48.52 1.87
N ARG A 14 -25.29 48.15 1.56
CA ARG A 14 -25.70 46.74 1.54
C ARG A 14 -24.99 45.95 0.45
N GLU A 15 -24.88 46.50 -0.75
CA GLU A 15 -24.14 45.86 -1.84
C GLU A 15 -22.63 45.81 -1.56
N HIS A 16 -22.05 46.88 -1.00
CA HIS A 16 -20.64 46.92 -0.58
C HIS A 16 -20.32 45.79 0.41
N ASN A 17 -21.16 45.58 1.43
CA ASN A 17 -20.96 44.48 2.38
C ASN A 17 -21.06 43.09 1.72
N LYS A 18 -21.93 42.90 0.73
CA LYS A 18 -22.00 41.64 -0.03
C LYS A 18 -20.75 41.41 -0.87
N VAL A 19 -20.23 42.46 -1.50
CA VAL A 19 -18.98 42.38 -2.28
C VAL A 19 -17.79 42.12 -1.35
N LEU A 20 -17.72 42.77 -0.19
CA LEU A 20 -16.69 42.54 0.82
C LEU A 20 -16.68 41.09 1.31
N ALA A 21 -17.86 40.49 1.53
CA ALA A 21 -17.97 39.08 1.87
C ALA A 21 -17.46 38.16 0.74
N ARG A 22 -17.78 38.47 -0.52
CA ARG A 22 -17.29 37.69 -1.67
C ARG A 22 -15.77 37.81 -1.86
N GLN A 23 -15.22 39.02 -1.73
CA GLN A 23 -13.78 39.26 -1.75
C GLN A 23 -13.05 38.47 -0.65
N SER A 24 -13.60 38.46 0.57
CA SER A 24 -13.05 37.68 1.68
C SER A 24 -13.05 36.17 1.38
N ASN A 25 -14.10 35.65 0.75
CA ASN A 25 -14.17 34.25 0.35
C ASN A 25 -13.18 33.93 -0.77
N ALA A 26 -13.06 34.77 -1.80
CA ALA A 26 -12.08 34.59 -2.88
C ALA A 26 -10.64 34.59 -2.32
N LEU A 27 -10.35 35.48 -1.36
CA LEU A 27 -9.06 35.50 -0.67
C LEU A 27 -8.82 34.23 0.17
N GLU A 28 -9.86 33.69 0.82
CA GLU A 28 -9.79 32.40 1.53
C GLU A 28 -9.48 31.24 0.55
N SER A 29 -10.16 31.20 -0.60
CA SER A 29 -9.90 30.21 -1.66
C SER A 29 -8.50 30.32 -2.26
N ILE A 30 -8.02 31.55 -2.52
CA ILE A 30 -6.65 31.82 -3.00
C ILE A 30 -5.60 31.39 -1.97
N SER A 31 -5.82 31.70 -0.70
CA SER A 31 -4.85 31.39 0.36
C SER A 31 -4.80 29.90 0.68
N SER A 32 -5.93 29.19 0.57
CA SER A 32 -6.03 27.76 0.88
C SER A 32 -5.74 26.87 -0.32
N GLY A 33 -5.91 27.37 -1.55
CA GLY A 33 -5.90 26.59 -2.79
C GLY A 33 -7.17 25.75 -3.00
N TYR A 34 -8.13 25.79 -2.07
CA TYR A 34 -9.36 25.00 -2.13
C TYR A 34 -10.56 25.89 -2.41
N LYS A 35 -11.46 25.41 -3.26
CA LYS A 35 -12.76 26.00 -3.53
C LYS A 35 -13.74 25.79 -2.37
N ILE A 36 -13.59 24.68 -1.63
CA ILE A 36 -14.50 24.27 -0.55
C ILE A 36 -13.70 24.16 0.74
N ASN A 37 -13.77 25.20 1.57
CA ASN A 37 -13.03 25.29 2.83
C ASN A 37 -13.89 24.94 4.04
N ARG A 38 -15.17 25.30 4.01
CA ARG A 38 -16.09 25.11 5.13
C ARG A 38 -17.25 24.21 4.71
N ALA A 39 -17.81 23.47 5.66
CA ALA A 39 -19.03 22.69 5.45
C ALA A 39 -20.25 23.55 5.03
N LYS A 40 -20.17 24.87 5.27
CA LYS A 40 -21.18 25.84 4.83
C LYS A 40 -21.19 26.05 3.31
N ASP A 41 -20.04 25.91 2.64
CA ASP A 41 -19.88 26.27 1.23
C ASP A 41 -20.54 25.21 0.34
N ASP A 42 -20.24 23.93 0.59
CA ASP A 42 -20.96 22.79 0.04
C ASP A 42 -20.79 21.55 0.94
N PRO A 43 -21.82 21.17 1.74
CA PRO A 43 -21.71 20.03 2.65
C PRO A 43 -21.61 18.68 1.90
N ASN A 44 -22.19 18.56 0.71
CA ASN A 44 -22.21 17.31 -0.04
C ASN A 44 -20.86 17.04 -0.72
N ALA A 45 -20.30 18.07 -1.35
CA ALA A 45 -18.98 17.99 -1.97
C ALA A 45 -17.88 17.80 -0.92
N LEU A 46 -17.97 18.46 0.23
CA LEU A 46 -17.03 18.25 1.34
C LEU A 46 -17.11 16.81 1.87
N ALA A 47 -18.32 16.27 2.10
CA ALA A 47 -18.50 14.90 2.55
C ALA A 47 -17.94 13.87 1.54
N SER A 48 -18.06 14.16 0.24
CA SER A 48 -17.52 13.31 -0.82
C SER A 48 -15.99 13.37 -0.88
N SER A 49 -15.39 14.56 -0.76
CA SER A 49 -13.93 14.72 -0.66
C SER A 49 -13.38 14.00 0.58
N GLU A 50 -14.03 14.09 1.74
CA GLU A 50 -13.55 13.38 2.93
C GLU A 50 -13.62 11.85 2.77
N LYS A 51 -14.65 11.31 2.10
CA LYS A 51 -14.67 9.88 1.73
C LYS A 51 -13.53 9.51 0.80
N MET A 52 -13.27 10.32 -0.23
CA MET A 52 -12.15 10.11 -1.15
C MET A 52 -10.81 10.16 -0.40
N ARG A 53 -10.62 11.10 0.53
CA ARG A 53 -9.40 11.20 1.34
C ARG A 53 -9.20 10.01 2.27
N ILE A 54 -10.28 9.50 2.88
CA ILE A 54 -10.23 8.26 3.66
C ILE A 54 -9.79 7.09 2.76
N GLN A 55 -10.38 6.98 1.57
CA GLN A 55 -10.03 5.94 0.60
C GLN A 55 -8.58 6.07 0.13
N LEU A 56 -8.09 7.29 -0.17
CA LEU A 56 -6.71 7.55 -0.56
C LEU A 56 -5.72 7.10 0.53
N ARG A 57 -6.00 7.40 1.80
CA ARG A 57 -5.18 6.92 2.93
C ARG A 57 -5.20 5.40 3.05
N GLY A 58 -6.37 4.78 2.84
CA GLY A 58 -6.52 3.32 2.80
C GLY A 58 -5.68 2.69 1.69
N LEU A 59 -5.78 3.23 0.47
CA LEU A 59 -5.01 2.77 -0.70
C LEU A 59 -3.50 2.95 -0.51
N GLN A 60 -3.04 4.05 0.10
CA GLN A 60 -1.62 4.25 0.42
C GLN A 60 -1.08 3.21 1.42
N MET A 61 -1.91 2.77 2.37
CA MET A 61 -1.53 1.69 3.28
C MET A 61 -1.58 0.34 2.56
N ALA A 62 -2.60 0.09 1.74
CA ALA A 62 -2.71 -1.11 0.92
C ALA A 62 -1.54 -1.27 -0.07
N GLN A 63 -1.04 -0.18 -0.65
CA GLN A 63 0.14 -0.17 -1.50
C GLN A 63 1.39 -0.59 -0.73
N ARG A 64 1.59 -0.04 0.48
CA ARG A 64 2.70 -0.45 1.37
C ARG A 64 2.59 -1.91 1.77
N ASN A 65 1.41 -2.36 2.18
CA ASN A 65 1.18 -3.77 2.49
C ASN A 65 1.46 -4.65 1.27
N SER A 66 1.05 -4.26 0.06
CA SER A 66 1.32 -5.05 -1.15
C SER A 66 2.84 -5.14 -1.42
N GLN A 67 3.59 -4.07 -1.18
CA GLN A 67 5.05 -4.06 -1.27
C GLN A 67 5.70 -4.95 -0.20
N ASP A 68 5.22 -4.88 1.04
CA ASP A 68 5.70 -5.73 2.14
C ASP A 68 5.43 -7.21 1.83
N GLY A 69 4.31 -7.52 1.18
CA GLY A 69 3.96 -8.86 0.72
C GLY A 69 4.92 -9.38 -0.34
N VAL A 70 5.33 -8.54 -1.29
CA VAL A 70 6.39 -8.86 -2.26
C VAL A 70 7.72 -9.13 -1.54
N SER A 71 8.15 -8.25 -0.64
CA SER A 71 9.42 -8.41 0.09
C SER A 71 9.45 -9.66 0.98
N MET A 72 8.31 -9.98 1.59
CA MET A 72 8.12 -11.18 2.39
C MET A 72 8.21 -12.46 1.53
N LEU A 73 7.56 -12.49 0.37
CA LEU A 73 7.67 -13.60 -0.58
C LEU A 73 9.08 -13.76 -1.15
N GLN A 74 9.76 -12.65 -1.46
CA GLN A 74 11.14 -12.67 -1.96
C GLN A 74 12.13 -13.21 -0.91
N THR A 75 11.92 -12.89 0.37
CA THR A 75 12.72 -13.44 1.48
C THR A 75 12.55 -14.96 1.59
N ALA A 76 11.31 -15.45 1.46
CA ALA A 76 11.04 -16.88 1.43
C ALA A 76 11.63 -17.56 0.19
N GLU A 77 11.52 -16.92 -0.97
CA GLU A 77 12.06 -17.42 -2.25
C GLU A 77 13.58 -17.57 -2.22
N GLY A 78 14.32 -16.61 -1.66
CA GLY A 78 15.78 -16.71 -1.50
C GLY A 78 16.21 -17.87 -0.60
N ALA A 79 15.44 -18.16 0.45
CA ALA A 79 15.66 -19.34 1.28
C ALA A 79 15.35 -20.64 0.52
N LEU A 80 14.27 -20.68 -0.27
CA LEU A 80 13.93 -21.85 -1.11
C LEU A 80 14.96 -22.12 -2.19
N ASP A 81 15.57 -21.09 -2.77
CA ASP A 81 16.64 -21.24 -3.75
C ASP A 81 17.88 -21.90 -3.10
N SER A 82 18.25 -21.42 -1.92
CA SER A 82 19.34 -22.01 -1.12
C SER A 82 19.05 -23.48 -0.76
N VAL A 83 17.82 -23.80 -0.33
CA VAL A 83 17.40 -25.18 -0.04
C VAL A 83 17.42 -26.04 -1.31
N THR A 84 17.03 -25.51 -2.45
CA THR A 84 17.05 -26.23 -3.74
C THR A 84 18.48 -26.59 -4.14
N SER A 85 19.44 -25.66 -4.04
CA SER A 85 20.86 -25.93 -4.30
C SER A 85 21.42 -26.98 -3.33
N MET A 86 21.04 -26.92 -2.05
CA MET A 86 21.45 -27.93 -1.06
C MET A 86 20.89 -29.32 -1.38
N LEU A 87 19.63 -29.43 -1.79
CA LEU A 87 19.03 -30.70 -2.20
C LEU A 87 19.64 -31.26 -3.49
N GLN A 88 19.97 -30.41 -4.46
CA GLN A 88 20.71 -30.83 -5.65
C GLN A 88 22.09 -31.38 -5.28
N ARG A 89 22.80 -30.72 -4.36
CA ARG A 89 24.07 -31.22 -3.84
C ARG A 89 23.92 -32.54 -3.08
N ILE A 90 22.89 -32.70 -2.25
CA ILE A 90 22.58 -33.97 -1.58
C ILE A 90 22.29 -35.06 -2.63
N ARG A 91 21.62 -34.74 -3.73
CA ARG A 91 21.39 -35.66 -4.85
C ARG A 91 22.70 -36.12 -5.49
N GLU A 92 23.62 -35.20 -5.78
CA GLU A 92 24.95 -35.51 -6.31
C GLU A 92 25.72 -36.45 -5.38
N LEU A 93 25.74 -36.12 -4.08
CA LEU A 93 26.39 -36.93 -3.06
C LEU A 93 25.76 -38.32 -2.97
N THR A 94 24.42 -38.42 -3.06
CA THR A 94 23.69 -39.70 -3.03
C THR A 94 24.07 -40.60 -4.22
N VAL A 95 24.21 -40.03 -5.43
CA VAL A 95 24.72 -40.75 -6.61
C VAL A 95 26.18 -41.15 -6.42
N GLN A 96 27.00 -40.27 -5.83
CA GLN A 96 28.41 -40.56 -5.54
C GLN A 96 28.58 -41.72 -4.55
N VAL A 97 27.73 -41.83 -3.52
CA VAL A 97 27.75 -42.99 -2.61
C VAL A 97 27.44 -44.29 -3.36
N GLY A 98 26.53 -44.25 -4.35
CA GLY A 98 26.23 -45.43 -5.17
C GLY A 98 27.39 -45.94 -6.04
N GLY A 99 28.36 -45.08 -6.37
CA GLY A 99 29.59 -45.46 -7.05
C GLY A 99 30.75 -45.85 -6.11
N ALA A 100 30.64 -45.58 -4.81
CA ALA A 100 31.73 -45.78 -3.85
C ALA A 100 31.88 -47.26 -3.44
N THR A 101 33.02 -47.85 -3.75
CA THR A 101 33.36 -49.25 -3.41
C THR A 101 33.91 -49.41 -2.00
N ASN A 102 34.50 -48.35 -1.42
CA ASN A 102 35.11 -48.36 -0.09
C ASN A 102 34.12 -47.88 1.00
N PRO A 103 33.93 -48.61 2.11
CA PRO A 103 33.04 -48.20 3.20
C PRO A 103 33.40 -46.89 3.89
N ASP A 104 34.70 -46.53 3.97
CA ASP A 104 35.13 -45.27 4.61
C ASP A 104 34.70 -44.05 3.79
N ASP A 105 34.77 -44.14 2.47
CA ASP A 105 34.32 -43.07 1.56
C ASP A 105 32.81 -42.83 1.68
N ARG A 106 32.02 -43.91 1.90
CA ARG A 106 30.57 -43.79 2.16
C ARG A 106 30.29 -43.04 3.45
N ASN A 107 31.08 -43.25 4.51
CA ASN A 107 30.91 -42.56 5.78
C ASN A 107 31.24 -41.06 5.69
N ILE A 108 32.28 -40.68 4.92
CA ILE A 108 32.65 -39.26 4.72
C ILE A 108 31.55 -38.53 3.95
N ILE A 109 31.07 -39.12 2.85
CA ILE A 109 29.97 -38.54 2.07
C ILE A 109 28.68 -38.45 2.91
N GLN A 110 28.43 -39.44 3.77
CA GLN A 110 27.29 -39.41 4.68
C GLN A 110 27.36 -38.24 5.68
N GLN A 111 28.55 -37.91 6.18
CA GLN A 111 28.73 -36.73 7.04
C GLN A 111 28.46 -35.44 6.29
N GLU A 112 28.88 -35.32 5.02
CA GLU A 112 28.57 -34.17 4.17
C GLU A 112 27.06 -34.05 3.93
N ILE A 113 26.38 -35.15 3.63
CA ILE A 113 24.91 -35.17 3.48
C ILE A 113 24.24 -34.70 4.79
N ASN A 114 24.66 -35.19 5.95
CA ASN A 114 24.09 -34.79 7.23
C ASN A 114 24.27 -33.29 7.51
N GLN A 115 25.43 -32.73 7.20
CA GLN A 115 25.68 -31.28 7.32
C GLN A 115 24.79 -30.47 6.39
N MET A 116 24.54 -30.95 5.17
CA MET A 116 23.65 -30.28 4.22
C MET A 116 22.19 -30.32 4.68
N ILE A 117 21.75 -31.41 5.33
CA ILE A 117 20.42 -31.52 5.93
C ILE A 117 20.28 -30.53 7.10
N GLU A 118 21.28 -30.46 7.99
CA GLU A 118 21.30 -29.48 9.09
C GLU A 118 21.32 -28.03 8.56
N GLY A 119 22.02 -27.79 7.45
CA GLY A 119 22.03 -26.51 6.74
C GLY A 119 20.66 -26.12 6.17
N ILE A 120 19.90 -27.08 5.64
CA ILE A 120 18.52 -26.89 5.18
C ILE A 120 17.64 -26.47 6.36
N ASP A 121 17.68 -27.20 7.47
CA ASP A 121 16.87 -26.88 8.66
C ASP A 121 17.22 -25.52 9.24
N THR A 122 18.51 -25.17 9.29
CA THR A 122 18.98 -23.87 9.75
C THR A 122 18.48 -22.74 8.85
N THR A 123 18.53 -22.92 7.52
CA THR A 123 18.06 -21.92 6.55
C THR A 123 16.56 -21.68 6.67
N ILE A 124 15.78 -22.75 6.83
CA ILE A 124 14.33 -22.67 7.00
C ILE A 124 13.95 -22.02 8.33
N ASN A 125 14.65 -22.36 9.41
CA ASN A 125 14.38 -21.83 10.75
C ASN A 125 14.79 -20.36 10.92
N ASN A 126 15.82 -19.92 10.20
CA ASN A 126 16.32 -18.53 10.24
C ASN A 126 15.70 -17.63 9.16
N SER A 127 14.96 -18.17 8.20
CA SER A 127 14.23 -17.38 7.22
C SER A 127 12.99 -16.75 7.87
N GLU A 128 13.14 -15.49 8.28
CA GLU A 128 12.06 -14.70 8.86
C GLU A 128 12.00 -13.31 8.23
N PHE A 129 10.78 -12.82 8.02
CA PHE A 129 10.52 -11.44 7.62
C PHE A 129 9.79 -10.75 8.76
N ASN A 130 10.41 -9.75 9.39
CA ASN A 130 9.84 -9.02 10.54
C ASN A 130 9.34 -9.96 11.68
N GLY A 131 10.08 -11.04 11.95
CA GLY A 131 9.75 -12.06 12.96
C GLY A 131 8.68 -13.07 12.54
N VAL A 132 8.18 -12.99 11.31
CA VAL A 132 7.21 -13.94 10.76
C VAL A 132 7.95 -14.98 9.92
N LYS A 133 7.79 -16.26 10.28
CA LYS A 133 8.39 -17.39 9.57
C LYS A 133 7.41 -17.95 8.55
N LEU A 134 7.83 -18.02 7.29
CA LEU A 134 7.01 -18.51 6.18
C LEU A 134 7.23 -19.99 5.84
N LEU A 135 8.32 -20.56 6.33
CA LEU A 135 8.81 -21.89 5.93
C LEU A 135 8.84 -22.89 7.10
N ASN A 136 8.63 -22.40 8.33
CA ASN A 136 8.50 -23.18 9.56
C ASN A 136 7.19 -22.79 10.24
N GLY A 137 6.08 -23.34 9.73
CA GLY A 137 4.75 -23.10 10.27
C GLY A 137 3.86 -24.31 10.09
N SER A 138 2.79 -24.40 10.89
CA SER A 138 1.85 -25.54 10.81
C SER A 138 1.19 -25.59 9.43
N LEU A 139 1.05 -26.80 8.88
CA LEU A 139 0.32 -27.02 7.62
C LEU A 139 -1.09 -26.39 7.75
N ASN A 140 -1.39 -25.41 6.89
CA ASN A 140 -2.66 -24.68 6.75
C ASN A 140 -2.80 -23.34 7.49
N GLU A 141 -1.74 -22.77 8.07
CA GLU A 141 -1.78 -21.35 8.45
C GLU A 141 -1.63 -20.47 7.20
N SER A 142 -2.54 -19.51 7.04
CA SER A 142 -2.49 -18.52 5.97
C SER A 142 -2.36 -17.13 6.56
N ILE A 143 -1.39 -16.36 6.09
CA ILE A 143 -1.20 -14.98 6.51
C ILE A 143 -2.06 -14.11 5.60
N SER A 144 -3.03 -13.43 6.20
CA SER A 144 -3.93 -12.55 5.48
C SER A 144 -3.33 -11.15 5.39
N MET A 145 -3.01 -10.70 4.18
CA MET A 145 -2.55 -9.35 3.92
C MET A 145 -3.67 -8.49 3.33
N PRO A 146 -4.10 -7.41 3.98
CA PRO A 146 -5.06 -6.48 3.41
C PRO A 146 -4.39 -5.64 2.34
N VAL A 147 -4.87 -5.78 1.10
CA VAL A 147 -4.37 -5.09 -0.10
C VAL A 147 -5.41 -4.14 -0.69
N GLY A 148 -6.32 -3.66 0.15
CA GLY A 148 -7.40 -2.78 -0.28
C GLY A 148 -7.84 -1.82 0.80
N ALA A 149 -8.67 -0.85 0.39
CA ALA A 149 -9.21 0.17 1.29
C ALA A 149 -10.50 -0.28 1.97
N ASN A 150 -11.16 -1.32 1.44
CA ASN A 150 -12.42 -1.85 1.97
C ASN A 150 -12.20 -3.14 2.77
N VAL A 151 -13.18 -3.47 3.61
CA VAL A 151 -13.19 -4.71 4.40
C VAL A 151 -13.31 -5.92 3.46
N GLY A 152 -12.43 -6.91 3.63
CA GLY A 152 -12.44 -8.17 2.89
C GLY A 152 -11.55 -8.19 1.63
N GLU A 153 -10.89 -7.08 1.30
CA GLU A 153 -9.91 -7.00 0.21
C GLU A 153 -8.54 -7.55 0.67
N ASN A 154 -8.48 -8.86 0.88
CA ASN A 154 -7.30 -9.52 1.43
C ASN A 154 -6.69 -10.54 0.45
N VAL A 155 -5.36 -10.65 0.46
CA VAL A 155 -4.60 -11.72 -0.21
C VAL A 155 -4.08 -12.65 0.88
N GLU A 156 -4.39 -13.94 0.77
CA GLU A 156 -3.87 -14.97 1.66
C GLU A 156 -2.55 -15.52 1.13
N ILE A 157 -1.51 -15.47 1.96
CA ILE A 157 -0.22 -16.11 1.72
C ILE A 157 -0.21 -17.44 2.48
N PRO A 158 -0.21 -18.59 1.79
CA PRO A 158 -0.16 -19.90 2.44
C PRO A 158 1.23 -20.14 3.05
N VAL A 159 1.28 -20.59 4.30
CA VAL A 159 2.52 -21.04 4.97
C VAL A 159 2.69 -22.54 4.73
N TYR A 160 3.91 -22.96 4.41
CA TYR A 160 4.24 -24.37 4.22
C TYR A 160 5.33 -24.79 5.21
N ASP A 161 5.16 -25.96 5.83
CA ASP A 161 6.24 -26.64 6.53
C ASP A 161 7.13 -27.36 5.49
N LEU A 162 8.40 -26.94 5.45
CA LEU A 162 9.44 -27.51 4.60
C LEU A 162 10.64 -28.03 5.39
N THR A 163 10.54 -28.18 6.71
CA THR A 163 11.62 -28.76 7.52
C THR A 163 11.99 -30.17 7.06
N SER A 164 13.21 -30.63 7.38
CA SER A 164 13.72 -31.97 7.04
C SER A 164 12.84 -33.11 7.58
N SER A 165 12.01 -32.81 8.58
CA SER A 165 11.03 -33.71 9.20
C SER A 165 9.72 -33.85 8.39
N SER A 166 9.34 -32.81 7.63
CA SER A 166 8.05 -32.70 6.93
C SER A 166 8.16 -32.92 5.40
N LEU A 167 9.38 -33.00 4.88
CA LEU A 167 9.74 -33.54 3.56
C LEU A 167 10.08 -35.04 3.72
N PRO A 168 9.37 -36.02 3.11
CA PRO A 168 8.31 -36.01 2.08
C PRO A 168 6.99 -36.60 2.64
N SER A 169 6.07 -35.76 3.10
CA SER A 169 4.84 -36.19 3.79
C SER A 169 3.74 -36.85 2.93
N ASN A 170 4.05 -37.47 1.78
CA ASN A 170 3.01 -38.08 0.93
C ASN A 170 3.27 -39.51 0.42
N ILE A 171 4.29 -40.23 0.91
CA ILE A 171 4.41 -41.66 0.56
C ILE A 171 4.45 -42.59 1.77
N ASP A 172 5.11 -42.29 2.90
CA ASP A 172 5.06 -43.15 4.10
C ASP A 172 5.38 -42.36 5.38
N PRO A 173 4.69 -42.59 6.53
CA PRO A 173 4.98 -41.93 7.81
C PRO A 173 6.32 -42.35 8.45
N GLU A 174 7.07 -43.26 7.82
CA GLU A 174 8.38 -43.74 8.29
C GLU A 174 9.57 -43.20 7.51
N LEU A 175 9.36 -42.39 6.46
CA LEU A 175 10.39 -42.04 5.49
C LEU A 175 10.77 -40.54 5.52
N SER A 176 11.02 -39.99 6.71
CA SER A 176 11.61 -38.67 6.88
C SER A 176 13.08 -38.68 6.46
N LEU A 177 13.58 -37.57 5.88
CA LEU A 177 14.99 -37.42 5.47
C LEU A 177 15.98 -37.72 6.62
N SER A 178 15.57 -37.45 7.86
CA SER A 178 16.30 -37.76 9.09
C SER A 178 16.36 -39.26 9.44
N LYS A 179 15.38 -40.07 9.03
CA LYS A 179 15.31 -41.51 9.33
C LYS A 179 16.01 -42.40 8.30
N LEU A 180 16.42 -41.86 7.16
CA LEU A 180 17.23 -42.60 6.19
C LEU A 180 18.72 -42.66 6.54
N PHE A 181 19.19 -41.69 7.33
CA PHE A 181 20.61 -41.52 7.63
C PHE A 181 20.96 -41.75 9.09
N ASP A 182 19.95 -41.94 9.96
CA ASP A 182 20.17 -42.33 11.35
C ASP A 182 20.39 -43.85 11.42
N LYS A 183 21.57 -44.25 11.90
CA LYS A 183 21.92 -45.66 12.10
C LYS A 183 21.09 -46.24 13.25
N ALA A 184 20.08 -47.04 12.96
CA ALA A 184 19.55 -48.07 13.86
C ALA A 184 18.63 -49.01 13.05
N SER A 185 18.79 -50.32 12.96
CA SER A 185 19.53 -51.29 13.76
C SER A 185 19.59 -52.59 12.96
N ASP A 186 20.69 -52.84 12.25
CA ASP A 186 21.30 -54.16 12.15
C ASP A 186 22.61 -54.04 11.37
N GLU A 187 23.62 -54.71 11.90
CA GLU A 187 24.94 -54.82 11.31
C GLU A 187 24.85 -55.34 9.88
N THR A 188 25.74 -54.84 9.02
CA THR A 188 25.97 -55.27 7.62
C THR A 188 24.92 -54.87 6.57
N ASP A 189 24.76 -53.58 6.30
CA ASP A 189 25.09 -53.04 4.98
C ASP A 189 25.04 -51.51 4.99
N GLY A 190 26.19 -50.87 4.76
CA GLY A 190 26.19 -49.45 4.45
C GLY A 190 25.49 -49.25 3.12
N LEU A 191 24.38 -48.50 3.12
CA LEU A 191 23.67 -48.05 1.93
C LEU A 191 23.57 -49.14 0.84
N ASN A 192 22.78 -50.18 1.11
CA ASN A 192 22.46 -51.18 0.09
C ASN A 192 21.89 -50.48 -1.16
N VAL A 193 22.13 -50.99 -2.36
CA VAL A 193 21.74 -50.33 -3.65
C VAL A 193 20.24 -49.94 -3.68
N LEU A 194 19.38 -50.69 -2.97
CA LEU A 194 17.95 -50.36 -2.79
C LEU A 194 17.66 -49.13 -1.92
N GLY A 195 18.56 -48.74 -1.01
CA GLY A 195 18.46 -47.53 -0.19
C GLY A 195 18.81 -46.26 -0.96
N ILE A 196 19.69 -46.37 -1.96
CA ILE A 196 20.08 -45.25 -2.85
C ILE A 196 18.91 -44.86 -3.74
N ASP A 197 18.25 -45.84 -4.37
CA ASP A 197 17.10 -45.57 -5.23
C ASP A 197 15.94 -44.91 -4.45
N LYS A 198 15.73 -45.34 -3.20
CA LYS A 198 14.77 -44.71 -2.29
C LYS A 198 15.19 -43.29 -1.90
N ALA A 199 16.46 -43.08 -1.55
CA ALA A 199 16.99 -41.76 -1.21
C ALA A 199 16.87 -40.78 -2.39
N LEU A 200 17.21 -41.22 -3.61
CA LEU A 200 17.05 -40.43 -4.83
C LEU A 200 15.57 -40.10 -5.09
N SER A 201 14.66 -41.07 -4.94
CA SER A 201 13.23 -40.82 -5.10
C SER A 201 12.70 -39.80 -4.09
N ILE A 202 13.16 -39.82 -2.84
CA ILE A 202 12.76 -38.86 -1.80
C ILE A 202 13.31 -37.47 -2.10
N ILE A 203 14.57 -37.36 -2.54
CA ILE A 203 15.16 -36.09 -2.93
C ILE A 203 14.39 -35.50 -4.12
N ASP A 204 14.02 -36.32 -5.10
CA ASP A 204 13.25 -35.90 -6.26
C ASP A 204 11.85 -35.40 -5.87
N LEU A 205 11.16 -36.12 -4.99
CA LEU A 205 9.86 -35.69 -4.44
C LEU A 205 9.98 -34.41 -3.61
N SER A 206 11.07 -34.24 -2.88
CA SER A 206 11.34 -33.05 -2.08
C SER A 206 11.57 -31.83 -2.97
N ILE A 207 12.37 -31.99 -4.03
CA ILE A 207 12.58 -30.97 -5.07
C ILE A 207 11.25 -30.64 -5.76
N GLU A 208 10.41 -31.64 -6.09
CA GLU A 208 9.10 -31.39 -6.69
C GLU A 208 8.17 -30.60 -5.75
N LYS A 209 8.14 -30.92 -4.45
CA LYS A 209 7.34 -30.17 -3.46
C LYS A 209 7.82 -28.72 -3.33
N ILE A 210 9.14 -28.49 -3.27
CA ILE A 210 9.70 -27.13 -3.22
C ILE A 210 9.39 -26.36 -4.50
N ASN A 211 9.52 -26.98 -5.68
CA ASN A 211 9.16 -26.36 -6.95
C ASN A 211 7.66 -25.98 -7.00
N LYS A 212 6.77 -26.80 -6.42
CA LYS A 212 5.34 -26.46 -6.30
C LYS A 212 5.12 -25.25 -5.38
N VAL A 213 5.83 -25.16 -4.26
CA VAL A 213 5.74 -24.00 -3.35
C VAL A 213 6.29 -22.74 -4.02
N ARG A 214 7.48 -22.82 -4.62
CA ARG A 214 8.13 -21.77 -5.41
C ARG A 214 7.21 -21.23 -6.52
N SER A 215 6.59 -22.13 -7.28
CA SER A 215 5.63 -21.75 -8.33
C SER A 215 4.41 -20.98 -7.76
N LYS A 216 3.89 -21.40 -6.60
CA LYS A 216 2.78 -20.68 -5.94
C LYS A 216 3.21 -19.32 -5.40
N TYR A 217 4.40 -19.20 -4.81
CA TYR A 217 4.91 -17.92 -4.33
C TYR A 217 5.21 -16.95 -5.48
N GLY A 218 5.79 -17.41 -6.59
CA GLY A 218 5.98 -16.57 -7.78
C GLY A 218 4.65 -16.11 -8.41
N ALA A 219 3.62 -16.97 -8.40
CA ALA A 219 2.28 -16.56 -8.83
C ALA A 219 1.67 -15.49 -7.90
N LEU A 220 1.90 -15.60 -6.59
CA LEU A 220 1.47 -14.59 -5.62
C LEU A 220 2.26 -13.28 -5.77
N GLU A 221 3.56 -13.32 -6.04
CA GLU A 221 4.39 -12.14 -6.30
C GLU A 221 3.83 -11.34 -7.49
N ASN A 222 3.58 -12.00 -8.62
CA ASN A 222 2.94 -11.37 -9.79
C ASN A 222 1.55 -10.77 -9.46
N ARG A 223 0.80 -11.45 -8.59
CA ARG A 223 -0.50 -10.94 -8.12
C ARG A 223 -0.34 -9.71 -7.24
N PHE A 224 0.63 -9.67 -6.33
CA PHE A 224 0.91 -8.49 -5.50
C PHE A 224 1.45 -7.32 -6.33
N GLU A 225 2.33 -7.57 -7.30
CA GLU A 225 2.85 -6.52 -8.20
C GLU A 225 1.74 -5.93 -9.08
N SER A 226 0.90 -6.78 -9.68
CA SER A 226 -0.27 -6.32 -10.44
C SER A 226 -1.33 -5.64 -9.57
N THR A 227 -1.42 -5.99 -8.28
CA THR A 227 -2.31 -5.30 -7.33
C THR A 227 -1.71 -3.95 -6.92
N TYR A 228 -0.40 -3.88 -6.72
CA TYR A 228 0.33 -2.64 -6.43
C TYR A 228 0.15 -1.60 -7.54
N THR A 229 0.32 -1.99 -8.81
CA THR A 229 0.12 -1.08 -9.95
C THR A 229 -1.34 -0.62 -10.06
N LYS A 230 -2.30 -1.54 -9.89
CA LYS A 230 -3.74 -1.20 -9.88
C LYS A 230 -4.12 -0.25 -8.75
N ILE A 231 -3.59 -0.45 -7.54
CA ILE A 231 -3.83 0.45 -6.41
C ILE A 231 -3.26 1.84 -6.72
N GLY A 232 -2.08 1.92 -7.35
CA GLY A 232 -1.50 3.18 -7.82
C GLY A 232 -2.41 3.88 -8.84
N GLU A 233 -2.88 3.17 -9.86
CA GLU A 233 -3.80 3.73 -10.87
C GLU A 233 -5.12 4.23 -10.27
N ILE A 234 -5.69 3.48 -9.31
CA ILE A 234 -6.90 3.87 -8.59
C ILE A 234 -6.63 5.08 -7.69
N HIS A 235 -5.48 5.11 -7.01
CA HIS A 235 -5.05 6.22 -6.17
C HIS A 235 -4.97 7.51 -7.00
N ASP A 236 -4.26 7.50 -8.13
CA ASP A 236 -4.15 8.65 -9.03
C ASP A 236 -5.51 9.10 -9.57
N SER A 237 -6.38 8.15 -9.92
CA SER A 237 -7.73 8.44 -10.39
C SER A 237 -8.58 9.13 -9.32
N ILE A 238 -8.47 8.70 -8.06
CA ILE A 238 -9.19 9.31 -6.93
C ILE A 238 -8.58 10.66 -6.57
N VAL A 239 -7.26 10.83 -6.61
CA VAL A 239 -6.60 12.14 -6.44
C VAL A 239 -7.12 13.13 -7.50
N GLY A 240 -7.18 12.71 -8.75
CA GLY A 240 -7.73 13.55 -9.84
C GLY A 240 -9.21 13.88 -9.64
N ALA A 241 -10.01 12.96 -9.08
CA ALA A 241 -11.41 13.22 -8.74
C ALA A 241 -11.54 14.18 -7.54
N GLU A 242 -10.72 14.01 -6.51
CA GLU A 242 -10.70 14.84 -5.30
C GLU A 242 -10.29 16.28 -5.63
N SER A 243 -9.25 16.45 -6.45
CA SER A 243 -8.81 17.74 -6.96
C SER A 243 -9.93 18.48 -7.70
N LYS A 244 -10.66 17.81 -8.62
CA LYS A 244 -11.80 18.42 -9.32
C LYS A 244 -12.93 18.87 -8.39
N VAL A 245 -13.13 18.16 -7.28
CA VAL A 245 -14.18 18.47 -6.32
C VAL A 245 -13.76 19.65 -5.44
N ARG A 246 -12.53 19.64 -4.92
CA ARG A 246 -12.10 20.51 -3.82
C ARG A 246 -11.15 21.63 -4.23
N ASP A 247 -10.30 21.45 -5.23
CA ASP A 247 -9.32 22.46 -5.61
C ASP A 247 -9.99 23.64 -6.33
N ALA A 248 -9.42 24.83 -6.14
CA ALA A 248 -9.83 26.06 -6.82
C ALA A 248 -8.99 26.31 -8.08
N ASP A 249 -9.62 26.84 -9.13
CA ASP A 249 -8.88 27.46 -10.22
C ASP A 249 -8.39 28.85 -9.76
N MET A 250 -7.10 28.94 -9.50
CA MET A 250 -6.45 30.16 -8.98
C MET A 250 -6.59 31.34 -9.94
N ALA A 251 -6.63 31.10 -11.25
CA ALA A 251 -6.78 32.18 -12.22
C ALA A 251 -8.19 32.77 -12.13
N GLU A 252 -9.21 31.91 -12.04
CA GLU A 252 -10.61 32.34 -11.88
C GLU A 252 -10.82 33.08 -10.56
N GLU A 253 -10.30 32.56 -9.44
CA GLU A 253 -10.42 33.22 -8.13
C GLU A 253 -9.67 34.55 -8.06
N MET A 254 -8.50 34.67 -8.69
CA MET A 254 -7.79 35.94 -8.81
C MET A 254 -8.56 36.97 -9.63
N MET A 255 -9.25 36.54 -10.71
CA MET A 255 -10.12 37.41 -11.49
C MET A 255 -11.32 37.88 -10.67
N ASN A 256 -11.95 36.98 -9.92
CA ASN A 256 -13.07 37.30 -9.03
C ASN A 256 -12.63 38.25 -7.91
N TYR A 257 -11.51 37.96 -7.24
CA TYR A 257 -10.91 38.85 -6.24
C TYR A 257 -10.63 40.24 -6.81
N THR A 258 -9.99 40.33 -7.98
CA THR A 258 -9.68 41.63 -8.62
C THR A 258 -10.96 42.39 -8.99
N ARG A 259 -11.96 41.71 -9.54
CA ARG A 259 -13.27 42.32 -9.85
C ARG A 259 -13.93 42.87 -8.58
N ASP A 260 -13.94 42.08 -7.50
CA ASP A 260 -14.58 42.48 -6.25
C ASP A 260 -13.80 43.61 -5.54
N ASN A 261 -12.46 43.66 -5.65
CA ASN A 261 -11.66 44.82 -5.22
C ASN A 261 -12.08 46.11 -5.92
N ILE A 262 -12.19 46.08 -7.26
CA ILE A 262 -12.60 47.25 -8.05
C ILE A 262 -14.01 47.70 -7.65
N LEU A 263 -14.92 46.75 -7.39
CA LEU A 263 -16.29 47.04 -6.94
C LEU A 263 -16.33 47.66 -5.53
N ILE A 264 -15.44 47.26 -4.63
CA ILE A 264 -15.30 47.86 -3.29
C ILE A 264 -14.82 49.31 -3.39
N GLU A 265 -13.80 49.57 -4.21
CA GLU A 265 -13.29 50.93 -4.46
C GLU A 265 -14.37 51.81 -5.11
N ALA A 266 -15.08 51.29 -6.11
CA ALA A 266 -16.19 51.99 -6.74
C ALA A 266 -17.35 52.23 -5.76
N GLY A 267 -17.69 51.25 -4.92
CA GLY A 267 -18.73 51.36 -3.90
C GLY A 267 -18.40 52.43 -2.85
N ASN A 268 -17.13 52.53 -2.44
CA ASN A 268 -16.66 53.60 -1.56
C ASN A 268 -16.79 54.98 -2.22
N ALA A 269 -16.38 55.12 -3.49
CA ALA A 269 -16.53 56.36 -4.23
C ALA A 269 -18.02 56.77 -4.41
N MET A 270 -18.90 55.80 -4.71
CA MET A 270 -20.34 56.02 -4.82
C MET A 270 -20.98 56.37 -3.48
N MET A 271 -20.53 55.78 -2.37
CA MET A 271 -21.02 56.11 -1.04
C MET A 271 -20.63 57.55 -0.65
N VAL A 272 -19.39 57.97 -0.96
CA VAL A 272 -18.95 59.36 -0.79
C VAL A 272 -19.81 60.31 -1.64
N GLN A 273 -20.11 59.95 -2.89
CA GLN A 273 -20.95 60.78 -3.76
C GLN A 273 -22.41 60.84 -3.30
N SER A 274 -22.98 59.71 -2.87
CA SER A 274 -24.36 59.62 -2.37
C SER A 274 -24.55 60.42 -1.07
N ASN A 275 -23.52 60.48 -0.23
CA ASN A 275 -23.54 61.29 0.98
C ASN A 275 -23.43 62.80 0.70
N LYS A 276 -22.91 63.22 -0.47
CA LYS A 276 -22.86 64.63 -0.89
C LYS A 276 -24.21 65.15 -1.39
N ILE A 277 -25.06 64.33 -1.99
CA ILE A 277 -26.35 64.76 -2.56
C ILE A 277 -27.23 65.50 -1.54
N PRO A 278 -27.45 65.01 -0.30
CA PRO A 278 -28.21 65.75 0.71
C PRO A 278 -27.53 67.05 1.15
N GLN A 279 -26.19 67.08 1.20
CA GLN A 279 -25.41 68.26 1.59
C GLN A 279 -25.48 69.35 0.52
N ASP A 280 -25.40 68.99 -0.76
CA ASP A 280 -25.56 69.91 -1.88
C ASP A 280 -26.96 70.52 -1.91
N VAL A 281 -27.99 69.74 -1.61
CA VAL A 281 -29.37 70.23 -1.50
C VAL A 281 -29.54 71.19 -0.33
N LEU A 282 -28.94 70.90 0.83
CA LEU A 282 -28.94 71.81 1.98
C LEU A 282 -28.21 73.12 1.65
N ARG A 283 -27.08 73.06 0.95
CA ARG A 283 -26.33 74.24 0.52
C ARG A 283 -27.11 75.09 -0.49
N ILE A 284 -27.86 74.48 -1.39
CA ILE A 284 -28.75 75.20 -2.32
C ILE A 284 -29.90 75.87 -1.55
N LEU A 285 -30.52 75.18 -0.59
CA LEU A 285 -31.60 75.75 0.23
C LEU A 285 -31.10 76.90 1.12
N GLU A 286 -29.89 76.80 1.66
CA GLU A 286 -29.25 77.87 2.44
C GLU A 286 -28.99 79.12 1.58
N ASN A 287 -28.45 78.95 0.36
CA ASN A 287 -28.22 80.04 -0.58
C ASN A 287 -29.50 80.70 -1.09
N VAL A 288 -30.60 79.96 -1.21
CA VAL A 288 -31.92 80.51 -1.58
C VAL A 288 -32.54 81.29 -0.42
N LYS A 289 -32.30 80.89 0.84
CA LYS A 289 -32.81 81.60 2.03
C LYS A 289 -32.02 82.89 2.34
N ALA A 290 -30.79 83.00 1.86
CA ALA A 290 -29.92 84.16 2.04
C ALA A 290 -30.13 85.28 0.99
N ARG A 291 -31.04 85.09 0.03
CA ARG A 291 -31.55 86.11 -0.88
C ARG A 291 -32.98 86.49 -0.49
#